data_AF-A0A1Y5Z6T0-F1
#
_entry.id   AF-A0A1Y5Z6T0-F1
#
_cell.length_a   1.000
_cell.length_b   1.000
_cell.length_c   1.000
_cell.angle_alpha   90.00
_cell.angle_beta   90.00
_cell.angle_gamma   90.00
#
_symmetry.space_group_name_H-M   'P 1'
#
loop_
_entity.id
_entity.type
_entity.pdbx_description
1 polymer ?
#
loop_
_entity_poly.entity_id
_entity_poly.type
_entity_poly.pdbx_seq_one_letter_code
_entity_poly.pdbx_strand_id
1 'polypeptide(L)'
;MTVRLARWPNNLQDRNLRIGTNSNWMQLENTYNTIQDASDQAKEHSDYAKEKAEEANELSNSVQEQLNTIVVAGDSGPEAAQARVDSDGNIHNTLNDRINYEAKKIAKTVSSIGYSIDFYPRIPPEDSDSPRIQRLFNAALGKTAIISAGLYKISTTLILPAGVSLTMHPNAVLKAVSVLPTVLETPLNDYHFNGVISGGMIDCNDLADTGLWLRYAKQFYLEKVIVENSLKKSFKFGDLNSEKNSYGVYANGIQSHRPSGKMAPIDSIGMHVENCTDNKFFDVLMIGNKTGMLLKSSNNEIVSAHNWNYPSNGTMDIGFVVEGKGNTFTNCYADTPNTYGFHIKDYNNTLIGCKVFVNNSDLGTDNKVIGIYVDEKGDYSSFIGCFFFGQDGTHRIARDIDGNLKNCVILGSQQSNVAVSTNTKFKDVQGLKTSDTIQINKQGAGAELINLNMERSWSLIQNKTGSETELALRDNTGNKKFAILAQDGTYAFEIEALRDEVGKANAKVDGDLVHTQGNRYSGRVMINAFWDSYTVHLPTPQADKSYDVLITTAWYSGNVSYVKNTDSFTIYWETKPDKDASLAYMVVR
;
A
#
# COMPACT_ATOMS: atom_id res chain seq x y z
N MET A 1 -51.91 -93.48 46.53
CA MET A 1 -52.91 -94.55 46.82
C MET A 1 -52.70 -94.97 48.26
N THR A 2 -53.66 -94.75 49.15
CA THR A 2 -53.46 -94.91 50.60
C THR A 2 -53.38 -96.39 50.96
N VAL A 3 -52.26 -96.84 51.53
CA VAL A 3 -52.13 -98.22 52.02
C VAL A 3 -52.83 -98.32 53.37
N ARG A 4 -53.69 -99.35 53.49
CA ARG A 4 -54.34 -99.76 54.75
C ARG A 4 -54.11 -101.25 54.94
N LEU A 5 -53.38 -101.62 55.97
CA LEU A 5 -53.13 -102.99 56.38
C LEU A 5 -54.30 -103.48 57.24
N ALA A 6 -54.74 -104.72 56.98
CA ALA A 6 -55.90 -105.28 57.64
C ALA A 6 -55.61 -105.60 59.11
N ARG A 7 -56.26 -104.90 60.06
CA ARG A 7 -56.04 -105.08 61.50
C ARG A 7 -56.47 -106.47 61.98
N TRP A 8 -55.77 -107.00 62.99
CA TRP A 8 -56.19 -108.24 63.65
C TRP A 8 -57.53 -108.01 64.36
N PRO A 9 -58.55 -108.82 64.07
CA PRO A 9 -59.82 -108.77 64.79
C PRO A 9 -59.66 -109.32 66.20
N ASN A 10 -60.64 -109.05 67.07
CA ASN A 10 -60.59 -109.52 68.46
C ASN A 10 -60.85 -111.04 68.50
N ASN A 11 -59.79 -111.84 68.62
CA ASN A 11 -59.81 -113.31 68.53
C ASN A 11 -59.15 -113.99 69.76
N LEU A 12 -58.97 -115.32 69.73
CA LEU A 12 -58.39 -116.12 70.85
C LEU A 12 -56.87 -115.94 71.05
N GLN A 13 -56.19 -115.13 70.24
CA GLN A 13 -54.74 -114.90 70.39
C GLN A 13 -54.42 -113.95 71.56
N ASP A 14 -53.14 -113.89 71.94
CA ASP A 14 -52.66 -113.00 72.99
C ASP A 14 -52.98 -111.53 72.68
N ARG A 15 -53.57 -110.83 73.66
CA ARG A 15 -54.03 -109.45 73.51
C ARG A 15 -52.87 -108.49 73.25
N ASN A 16 -51.72 -108.71 73.87
CA ASN A 16 -50.55 -107.85 73.71
C ASN A 16 -49.94 -108.01 72.32
N LEU A 17 -49.90 -109.23 71.79
CA LEU A 17 -49.47 -109.50 70.41
C LEU A 17 -50.35 -108.77 69.39
N ARG A 18 -51.69 -108.78 69.54
CA ARG A 18 -52.60 -108.05 68.66
C ARG A 18 -52.38 -106.53 68.71
N ILE A 19 -52.27 -105.97 69.92
CA ILE A 19 -52.07 -104.54 70.11
C ILE A 19 -50.73 -104.10 69.51
N GLY A 20 -49.65 -104.83 69.79
CA GLY A 20 -48.33 -104.54 69.23
C GLY A 20 -48.29 -104.64 67.71
N THR A 21 -48.90 -105.69 67.13
CA THR A 21 -48.93 -105.87 65.67
C THR A 21 -49.76 -104.79 64.98
N ASN A 22 -50.95 -104.46 65.51
CA ASN A 22 -51.78 -103.39 64.97
C ASN A 22 -51.10 -102.01 65.12
N SER A 23 -50.36 -101.77 66.20
CA SER A 23 -49.58 -100.54 66.40
C SER A 23 -48.44 -100.43 65.38
N ASN A 24 -47.68 -101.50 65.15
CA ASN A 24 -46.63 -101.55 64.13
C ASN A 24 -47.20 -101.32 62.72
N TRP A 25 -48.34 -101.93 62.40
CA TRP A 25 -49.01 -101.71 61.12
C TRP A 25 -49.48 -100.26 60.95
N MET A 26 -49.94 -99.60 62.01
CA MET A 26 -50.36 -98.20 61.95
C MET A 26 -49.16 -97.28 61.71
N GLN A 27 -48.03 -97.58 62.36
CA GLN A 27 -46.78 -96.89 62.12
C GLN A 27 -46.30 -97.09 60.68
N LEU A 28 -46.36 -98.31 60.14
CA LEU A 28 -45.99 -98.61 58.75
C LEU A 28 -46.89 -97.93 57.73
N GLU A 29 -48.20 -97.93 57.92
CA GLU A 29 -49.15 -97.22 57.07
C GLU A 29 -48.89 -95.71 57.07
N ASN A 30 -48.76 -95.11 58.26
CA ASN A 30 -48.47 -93.69 58.37
C ASN A 30 -47.15 -93.35 57.69
N THR A 31 -46.09 -94.12 57.94
CA THR A 31 -44.78 -93.92 57.31
C THR A 31 -44.87 -94.05 55.80
N TYR A 32 -45.51 -95.11 55.28
CA TYR A 32 -45.66 -95.32 53.85
C TYR A 32 -46.47 -94.20 53.18
N ASN A 33 -47.61 -93.83 53.76
CA ASN A 33 -48.46 -92.78 53.20
C ASN A 33 -47.75 -91.43 53.24
N THR A 34 -47.02 -91.10 54.31
CA THR A 34 -46.19 -89.89 54.36
C THR A 34 -45.07 -89.90 53.33
N ILE A 35 -44.40 -91.04 53.11
CA ILE A 35 -43.38 -91.18 52.07
C ILE A 35 -43.99 -91.03 50.68
N GLN A 36 -45.17 -91.62 50.45
CA GLN A 36 -45.88 -91.51 49.18
C GLN A 36 -46.30 -90.06 48.91
N ASP A 37 -46.89 -89.39 49.89
CA ASP A 37 -47.29 -87.98 49.77
C ASP A 37 -46.08 -87.08 49.53
N ALA A 38 -44.96 -87.32 50.23
CA ALA A 38 -43.70 -86.61 49.99
C ALA A 38 -43.10 -86.90 48.60
N SER A 39 -43.22 -88.14 48.11
CA SER A 39 -42.77 -88.53 46.77
C SER A 39 -43.63 -87.88 45.69
N ASP A 40 -44.95 -87.80 45.90
CA ASP A 40 -45.88 -87.18 44.97
C ASP A 40 -45.64 -85.66 44.93
N GLN A 41 -45.42 -85.01 46.08
CA GLN A 41 -45.01 -83.60 46.17
C GLN A 41 -43.64 -83.35 45.53
N ALA A 42 -42.67 -84.24 45.73
CA ALA A 42 -41.34 -84.11 45.12
C ALA A 42 -41.43 -84.20 43.59
N LYS A 43 -42.32 -85.05 43.06
CA LYS A 43 -42.58 -85.13 41.63
C LYS A 43 -43.21 -83.84 41.11
N GLU A 44 -44.24 -83.33 41.78
CA GLU A 44 -44.89 -82.07 41.40
C GLU A 44 -43.91 -80.89 41.44
N HIS A 45 -43.07 -80.79 42.47
CA HIS A 45 -42.02 -79.78 42.56
C HIS A 45 -40.96 -79.94 41.45
N SER A 46 -40.60 -81.17 41.09
CA SER A 46 -39.66 -81.45 40.00
C SER A 46 -40.23 -81.03 38.64
N ASP A 47 -41.51 -81.31 38.40
CA ASP A 47 -42.19 -80.94 37.16
C ASP A 47 -42.32 -79.40 37.07
N TYR A 48 -42.69 -78.72 38.16
CA TYR A 48 -42.72 -77.26 38.23
C TYR A 48 -41.34 -76.61 38.03
N ALA A 49 -40.29 -77.17 38.63
CA ALA A 49 -38.93 -76.69 38.46
C ALA A 49 -38.44 -76.83 37.01
N LYS A 50 -38.83 -77.92 36.33
CA LYS A 50 -38.54 -78.13 34.92
C LYS A 50 -39.23 -77.10 34.04
N GLU A 51 -40.51 -76.84 34.27
CA GLU A 51 -41.28 -75.80 33.54
C GLU A 51 -40.63 -74.42 33.70
N LYS A 52 -40.25 -74.04 34.93
CA LYS A 52 -39.56 -72.76 35.18
C LYS A 52 -38.16 -72.68 34.55
N ALA A 53 -37.44 -73.80 34.46
CA ALA A 53 -36.17 -73.84 33.76
C ALA A 53 -36.34 -73.66 32.24
N GLU A 54 -37.39 -74.24 31.66
CA GLU A 54 -37.73 -74.08 30.24
C GLU A 54 -38.13 -72.63 29.92
N GLU A 55 -39.03 -72.02 30.71
CA GLU A 55 -39.41 -70.60 30.59
C GLU A 55 -38.19 -69.67 30.68
N ALA A 56 -37.29 -69.92 31.64
CA ALA A 56 -36.08 -69.11 31.82
C ALA A 56 -35.12 -69.23 30.63
N ASN A 57 -35.02 -70.43 30.03
CA ASN A 57 -34.19 -70.66 28.86
C ASN A 57 -34.76 -69.96 27.62
N GLU A 58 -36.08 -70.00 27.42
CA GLU A 58 -36.76 -69.25 26.36
C GLU A 58 -36.56 -67.74 26.51
N LEU A 59 -36.71 -67.21 27.73
CA LEU A 59 -36.46 -65.80 28.02
C LEU A 59 -34.99 -65.42 27.78
N SER A 60 -34.04 -66.26 28.21
CA SER A 60 -32.61 -66.04 27.98
C SER A 60 -32.28 -65.98 26.49
N ASN A 61 -32.85 -66.89 25.69
CA ASN A 61 -32.66 -66.90 24.24
C ASN A 61 -33.25 -65.64 23.58
N SER A 62 -34.44 -65.21 24.01
CA SER A 62 -35.07 -63.97 23.55
C SER A 62 -34.24 -62.73 23.90
N VAL A 63 -33.74 -62.63 25.13
CA VAL A 63 -32.84 -61.55 25.56
C VAL A 63 -31.54 -61.58 24.77
N GLN A 64 -30.99 -62.75 24.50
CA GLN A 64 -29.77 -62.87 23.70
C GLN A 64 -30.00 -62.48 22.24
N GLU A 65 -31.15 -62.79 21.65
CA GLU A 65 -31.51 -62.34 20.30
C GLU A 65 -31.73 -60.82 20.23
N GLN A 66 -32.40 -60.23 21.22
CA GLN A 66 -32.52 -58.78 21.35
C GLN A 66 -31.16 -58.12 21.52
N LEU A 67 -30.30 -58.68 22.39
CA LEU A 67 -28.95 -58.17 22.62
C LEU A 67 -28.09 -58.29 21.37
N ASN A 68 -28.12 -59.43 20.68
CA ASN A 68 -27.43 -59.61 19.41
C ASN A 68 -27.93 -58.61 18.36
N THR A 69 -29.23 -58.34 18.31
CA THR A 69 -29.77 -57.32 17.41
C THR A 69 -29.27 -55.92 17.77
N ILE A 70 -29.22 -55.57 19.05
CA ILE A 70 -28.71 -54.28 19.54
C ILE A 70 -27.20 -54.14 19.28
N VAL A 71 -26.42 -55.19 19.55
CA VAL A 71 -24.95 -55.20 19.46
C VAL A 71 -24.48 -55.30 18.01
N VAL A 72 -25.07 -56.18 17.20
CA VAL A 72 -24.68 -56.40 15.79
C VAL A 72 -25.13 -55.24 14.89
N ALA A 73 -26.27 -54.60 15.19
CA ALA A 73 -26.71 -53.42 14.44
C ALA A 73 -25.96 -52.13 14.84
N GLY A 74 -25.30 -52.09 15.99
CA GLY A 74 -24.32 -51.07 16.37
C GLY A 74 -24.78 -49.59 16.43
N ASP A 75 -26.05 -49.26 16.16
CA ASP A 75 -26.47 -47.88 15.84
C ASP A 75 -27.92 -47.53 16.30
N SER A 76 -28.42 -48.14 17.37
CA SER A 76 -29.84 -48.05 17.76
C SER A 76 -30.16 -47.19 19.00
N GLY A 77 -29.19 -46.49 19.58
CA GLY A 77 -29.46 -45.48 20.60
C GLY A 77 -30.04 -44.20 19.99
N PRO A 78 -30.98 -43.50 20.65
CA PRO A 78 -31.46 -42.19 20.20
C PRO A 78 -30.33 -41.17 20.02
N GLU A 79 -29.26 -41.27 20.81
CA GLU A 79 -28.04 -40.46 20.68
C GLU A 79 -27.29 -40.76 19.37
N ALA A 80 -27.20 -42.03 18.96
CA ALA A 80 -26.53 -42.42 17.72
C ALA A 80 -27.34 -41.97 16.48
N ALA A 81 -28.68 -42.05 16.56
CA ALA A 81 -29.57 -41.48 15.56
C ALA A 81 -29.43 -39.94 15.45
N GLN A 82 -29.34 -39.23 16.58
CA GLN A 82 -29.09 -37.79 16.58
C GLN A 82 -27.69 -37.44 16.05
N ALA A 83 -26.67 -38.24 16.37
CA ALA A 83 -25.32 -38.03 15.89
C ALA A 83 -25.14 -38.30 14.39
N ARG A 84 -26.12 -38.92 13.72
CA ARG A 84 -26.17 -39.04 12.26
C ARG A 84 -26.76 -37.81 11.55
N VAL A 85 -27.30 -36.84 12.30
CA VAL A 85 -27.78 -35.58 11.73
C VAL A 85 -26.66 -34.54 11.74
N ASP A 86 -26.36 -33.94 10.59
CA ASP A 86 -25.35 -32.86 10.50
C ASP A 86 -25.91 -31.49 10.90
N SER A 87 -25.05 -30.45 10.88
CA SER A 87 -25.45 -29.08 11.26
C SER A 87 -26.52 -28.48 10.36
N ASP A 88 -26.69 -29.01 9.16
CA ASP A 88 -27.62 -28.53 8.14
C ASP A 88 -28.95 -29.32 8.21
N GLY A 89 -29.06 -30.28 9.14
CA GLY A 89 -30.25 -31.12 9.34
C GLY A 89 -30.31 -32.37 8.45
N ASN A 90 -29.25 -32.70 7.70
CA ASN A 90 -29.26 -33.88 6.84
C ASN A 90 -28.97 -35.14 7.66
N ILE A 91 -29.78 -36.18 7.44
CA ILE A 91 -29.63 -37.49 8.09
C ILE A 91 -28.71 -38.36 7.24
N HIS A 92 -27.63 -38.86 7.83
CA HIS A 92 -26.69 -39.79 7.21
C HIS A 92 -27.03 -41.24 7.56
N ASN A 93 -26.75 -42.20 6.67
CA ASN A 93 -27.10 -43.61 6.91
C ASN A 93 -26.31 -44.19 8.09
N THR A 94 -25.03 -43.82 8.19
CA THR A 94 -24.12 -44.21 9.28
C THR A 94 -23.35 -43.00 9.81
N LEU A 95 -22.81 -43.12 11.04
CA LEU A 95 -21.87 -42.14 11.59
C LEU A 95 -20.63 -41.93 10.69
N ASN A 96 -20.16 -43.01 10.07
CA ASN A 96 -19.02 -42.96 9.15
C ASN A 96 -19.33 -42.13 7.89
N ASP A 97 -20.55 -42.25 7.36
CA ASP A 97 -20.97 -41.44 6.20
C ASP A 97 -20.97 -39.95 6.53
N ARG A 98 -21.48 -39.58 7.71
CA ARG A 98 -21.41 -38.19 8.20
C ARG A 98 -19.96 -37.71 8.32
N ILE A 99 -19.10 -38.48 8.98
CA ILE A 99 -17.68 -38.12 9.15
C ILE A 99 -17.00 -37.92 7.80
N ASN A 100 -17.25 -38.81 6.83
CA ASN A 100 -16.70 -38.70 5.48
C ASN A 100 -17.26 -37.48 4.73
N TYR A 101 -18.55 -37.17 4.90
CA TYR A 101 -19.18 -35.98 4.32
C TYR A 101 -18.56 -34.69 4.88
N GLU A 102 -18.46 -34.58 6.20
CA GLU A 102 -17.87 -33.43 6.89
C GLU A 102 -16.39 -33.28 6.53
N ALA A 103 -15.62 -34.38 6.47
CA ALA A 103 -14.22 -34.35 6.05
C ALA A 103 -14.07 -33.82 4.61
N LYS A 104 -14.96 -34.20 3.69
CA LYS A 104 -14.99 -33.65 2.32
C LYS A 104 -15.38 -32.17 2.30
N LYS A 105 -16.35 -31.75 3.12
CA LYS A 105 -16.77 -30.34 3.26
C LYS A 105 -15.62 -29.50 3.79
N ILE A 106 -14.93 -29.96 4.84
CA ILE A 106 -13.74 -29.33 5.40
C ILE A 106 -12.63 -29.26 4.36
N ALA A 107 -12.31 -30.35 3.67
CA ALA A 107 -11.28 -30.37 2.63
C ALA A 107 -11.58 -29.37 1.50
N LYS A 108 -12.85 -29.27 1.07
CA LYS A 108 -13.30 -28.30 0.07
C LYS A 108 -13.14 -26.87 0.57
N THR A 109 -13.59 -26.57 1.79
CA THR A 109 -13.45 -25.24 2.40
C THR A 109 -11.98 -24.85 2.55
N VAL A 110 -11.13 -25.76 3.04
CA VAL A 110 -9.68 -25.55 3.15
C VAL A 110 -9.07 -25.27 1.76
N SER A 111 -9.40 -26.06 0.74
CA SER A 111 -8.91 -25.84 -0.65
C SER A 111 -9.36 -24.51 -1.27
N SER A 112 -10.46 -23.93 -0.80
CA SER A 112 -10.93 -22.63 -1.26
C SER A 112 -10.14 -21.47 -0.68
N ILE A 113 -9.49 -21.66 0.48
CA ILE A 113 -8.64 -20.67 1.16
C ILE A 113 -7.22 -20.70 0.58
N GLY A 114 -6.73 -21.89 0.21
CA GLY A 114 -5.40 -22.10 -0.33
C GLY A 114 -4.87 -23.49 -0.01
N TYR A 115 -3.60 -23.74 -0.30
CA TYR A 115 -2.92 -24.97 0.09
C TYR A 115 -1.85 -24.65 1.14
N SER A 116 -1.88 -25.33 2.29
CA SER A 116 -0.85 -25.16 3.33
C SER A 116 0.30 -26.14 3.14
N ILE A 117 1.52 -25.66 3.40
CA ILE A 117 2.74 -26.47 3.47
C ILE A 117 2.67 -27.60 4.50
N ASP A 118 1.78 -27.52 5.49
CA ASP A 118 1.60 -28.53 6.53
C ASP A 118 1.05 -29.86 5.98
N PHE A 119 0.39 -29.81 4.81
CA PHE A 119 -0.09 -31.00 4.10
C PHE A 119 0.94 -31.61 3.14
N TYR A 120 2.13 -31.00 3.03
CA TYR A 120 3.22 -31.45 2.16
C TYR A 120 4.44 -31.79 3.02
N PRO A 121 4.42 -32.95 3.72
CA PRO A 121 5.59 -33.40 4.46
C PRO A 121 6.76 -33.69 3.51
N ARG A 122 7.97 -33.73 4.08
CA ARG A 122 9.12 -34.25 3.35
C ARG A 122 8.92 -35.74 3.08
N ILE A 123 9.24 -36.17 1.87
CA ILE A 123 9.17 -37.57 1.44
C ILE A 123 10.61 -38.08 1.30
N PRO A 124 11.02 -39.16 2.00
CA PRO A 124 12.35 -39.73 1.79
C PRO A 124 12.62 -40.00 0.29
N PRO A 125 13.79 -39.63 -0.26
CA PRO A 125 15.02 -39.24 0.44
C PRO A 125 15.25 -37.72 0.57
N GLU A 126 14.21 -36.88 0.59
CA GLU A 126 14.36 -35.42 0.69
C GLU A 126 15.14 -34.97 1.94
N ASP A 127 16.26 -34.28 1.71
CA ASP A 127 17.13 -33.70 2.75
C ASP A 127 16.83 -32.21 3.04
N SER A 128 15.98 -31.61 2.21
CA SER A 128 15.65 -30.18 2.16
C SER A 128 14.15 -29.97 1.91
N ASP A 129 13.67 -28.73 2.05
CA ASP A 129 12.27 -28.37 1.87
C ASP A 129 11.94 -27.97 0.43
N SER A 130 12.94 -27.80 -0.44
CA SER A 130 12.72 -27.42 -1.84
C SER A 130 11.70 -28.33 -2.54
N PRO A 131 11.80 -29.67 -2.50
CA PRO A 131 10.87 -30.54 -3.23
C PRO A 131 9.44 -30.48 -2.69
N ARG A 132 9.24 -30.41 -1.36
CA ARG A 132 7.90 -30.29 -0.77
C ARG A 132 7.25 -28.93 -1.03
N ILE A 133 8.01 -27.84 -1.01
CA ILE A 133 7.51 -26.50 -1.35
C ILE A 133 7.16 -26.44 -2.84
N GLN A 134 7.97 -27.05 -3.70
CA GLN A 134 7.64 -27.10 -5.14
C GLN A 134 6.36 -27.92 -5.40
N ARG A 135 6.15 -29.04 -4.68
CA ARG A 135 4.86 -29.77 -4.75
C ARG A 135 3.68 -28.91 -4.31
N LEU A 136 3.83 -28.15 -3.22
CA LEU A 136 2.81 -27.20 -2.77
C LEU A 136 2.49 -26.18 -3.86
N PHE A 137 3.50 -25.56 -4.47
CA PHE A 137 3.30 -24.58 -5.54
C PHE A 137 2.57 -25.18 -6.74
N ASN A 138 2.96 -26.39 -7.16
CA ASN A 138 2.32 -27.08 -8.28
C ASN A 138 0.87 -27.46 -7.98
N ALA A 139 0.54 -27.77 -6.72
CA ALA A 139 -0.84 -28.07 -6.32
C ALA A 139 -1.70 -26.80 -6.17
N ALA A 140 -1.08 -25.65 -5.91
CA ALA A 140 -1.74 -24.37 -5.71
C ALA A 140 -2.01 -23.58 -7.00
N LEU A 141 -1.96 -24.20 -8.18
CA LEU A 141 -2.26 -23.55 -9.47
C LEU A 141 -3.62 -22.84 -9.45
N GLY A 142 -3.62 -21.52 -9.72
CA GLY A 142 -4.81 -20.67 -9.66
C GLY A 142 -5.32 -20.37 -8.25
N LYS A 143 -4.52 -20.66 -7.22
CA LYS A 143 -4.84 -20.53 -5.79
C LYS A 143 -3.66 -19.92 -5.03
N THR A 144 -3.80 -19.81 -3.71
CA THR A 144 -2.75 -19.34 -2.81
C THR A 144 -2.02 -20.52 -2.17
N ALA A 145 -0.69 -20.54 -2.26
CA ALA A 145 0.19 -21.36 -1.44
C ALA A 145 0.47 -20.66 -0.11
N ILE A 146 0.32 -21.38 1.00
CA ILE A 146 0.45 -20.87 2.36
C ILE A 146 1.63 -21.55 3.04
N ILE A 147 2.60 -20.77 3.48
CA ILE A 147 3.76 -21.25 4.24
C ILE A 147 3.59 -20.88 5.72
N SER A 148 3.35 -21.88 6.56
CA SER A 148 3.27 -21.74 8.02
C SER A 148 4.61 -21.30 8.63
N ALA A 149 4.60 -20.83 9.88
CA ALA A 149 5.81 -20.44 10.60
C ALA A 149 6.85 -21.57 10.62
N GLY A 150 8.13 -21.25 10.43
CA GLY A 150 9.20 -22.24 10.46
C GLY A 150 10.41 -21.88 9.62
N LEU A 151 11.49 -22.64 9.80
CA LEU A 151 12.71 -22.54 9.00
C LEU A 151 12.71 -23.62 7.92
N TYR A 152 12.72 -23.21 6.65
CA TYR A 152 12.66 -24.10 5.49
C TYR A 152 13.98 -24.06 4.72
N LYS A 153 14.63 -25.22 4.58
CA LYS A 153 15.93 -25.37 3.90
C LYS A 153 15.75 -25.45 2.39
N ILE A 154 16.25 -24.47 1.66
CA ILE A 154 16.13 -24.37 0.20
C ILE A 154 17.45 -24.76 -0.46
N SER A 155 17.46 -25.90 -1.16
CA SER A 155 18.64 -26.48 -1.82
C SER A 155 18.60 -26.35 -3.35
N THR A 156 17.45 -25.98 -3.90
CA THR A 156 17.23 -25.66 -5.32
C THR A 156 16.33 -24.43 -5.43
N THR A 157 16.50 -23.64 -6.48
CA THR A 157 15.62 -22.49 -6.78
C THR A 157 14.16 -22.94 -6.83
N LEU A 158 13.31 -22.22 -6.10
CA LEU A 158 11.86 -22.42 -6.12
C LEU A 158 11.25 -21.63 -7.27
N ILE A 159 10.40 -22.28 -8.07
CA ILE A 159 9.66 -21.63 -9.16
C ILE A 159 8.21 -21.48 -8.73
N LEU A 160 7.74 -20.25 -8.52
CA LEU A 160 6.34 -19.94 -8.23
C LEU A 160 5.55 -19.89 -9.55
N PRO A 161 4.75 -20.92 -9.90
CA PRO A 161 4.11 -20.99 -11.21
C PRO A 161 3.14 -19.83 -11.44
N ALA A 162 2.97 -19.44 -12.70
CA ALA A 162 2.00 -18.42 -13.08
C ALA A 162 0.60 -18.74 -12.52
N GLY A 163 -0.06 -17.72 -11.95
CA GLY A 163 -1.39 -17.85 -11.35
C GLY A 163 -1.40 -18.40 -9.91
N VAL A 164 -0.23 -18.66 -9.30
CA VAL A 164 -0.11 -19.01 -7.88
C VAL A 164 0.22 -17.77 -7.06
N SER A 165 -0.56 -17.48 -6.03
CA SER A 165 -0.18 -16.49 -5.00
C SER A 165 0.54 -17.19 -3.85
N LEU A 166 1.37 -16.46 -3.11
CA LEU A 166 2.13 -16.95 -1.96
C LEU A 166 1.85 -16.09 -0.74
N THR A 167 1.41 -16.71 0.34
CA THR A 167 1.31 -16.08 1.66
C THR A 167 2.21 -16.82 2.63
N MET A 168 3.16 -16.10 3.21
CA MET A 168 4.08 -16.63 4.21
C MET A 168 3.74 -16.03 5.57
N HIS A 169 3.70 -16.89 6.58
CA HIS A 169 3.65 -16.43 7.97
C HIS A 169 4.85 -15.48 8.24
N PRO A 170 4.72 -14.41 9.06
CA PRO A 170 5.83 -13.48 9.33
C PRO A 170 7.12 -14.15 9.84
N ASN A 171 6.98 -15.26 10.56
CA ASN A 171 8.09 -16.09 11.06
C ASN A 171 8.47 -17.27 10.15
N ALA A 172 7.99 -17.32 8.90
CA ALA A 172 8.45 -18.29 7.92
C ALA A 172 9.73 -17.79 7.26
N VAL A 173 10.76 -18.65 7.21
CA VAL A 173 12.07 -18.32 6.63
C VAL A 173 12.42 -19.35 5.56
N LEU A 174 12.50 -18.91 4.30
CA LEU A 174 13.04 -19.70 3.19
C LEU A 174 14.55 -19.47 3.13
N LYS A 175 15.34 -20.38 3.70
CA LYS A 175 16.79 -20.22 3.87
C LYS A 175 17.58 -21.07 2.89
N ALA A 176 18.44 -20.46 2.07
CA ALA A 176 19.34 -21.18 1.19
C ALA A 176 20.34 -22.05 1.98
N VAL A 177 20.51 -23.30 1.55
CA VAL A 177 21.49 -24.26 2.11
C VAL A 177 22.48 -24.79 1.08
N SER A 178 22.39 -24.31 -0.15
CA SER A 178 23.31 -24.57 -1.26
C SER A 178 23.52 -23.28 -2.06
N VAL A 179 24.53 -23.27 -2.94
CA VAL A 179 24.75 -22.14 -3.85
C VAL A 179 23.64 -22.10 -4.89
N LEU A 180 22.95 -20.97 -5.02
CA LEU A 180 21.79 -20.80 -5.91
C LEU A 180 21.88 -19.51 -6.73
N PRO A 181 21.38 -19.48 -7.97
CA PRO A 181 21.19 -18.22 -8.68
C PRO A 181 20.09 -17.37 -8.04
N THR A 182 18.98 -18.00 -7.64
CA THR A 182 17.85 -17.35 -6.98
C THR A 182 17.25 -18.28 -5.93
N VAL A 183 16.76 -17.77 -4.79
CA VAL A 183 15.98 -18.59 -3.84
C VAL A 183 14.56 -18.83 -4.37
N LEU A 184 13.86 -17.76 -4.77
CA LEU A 184 12.50 -17.79 -5.31
C LEU A 184 12.38 -16.95 -6.59
N GLU A 185 11.85 -17.53 -7.67
CA GLU A 185 11.54 -16.79 -8.88
C GLU A 185 10.19 -17.16 -9.50
N THR A 186 9.65 -16.27 -10.34
CA THR A 186 8.54 -16.61 -11.23
C THR A 186 9.07 -17.10 -12.58
N PRO A 187 8.28 -17.88 -13.35
CA PRO A 187 8.67 -18.33 -14.69
C PRO A 187 9.10 -17.18 -15.61
N LEU A 188 10.03 -17.48 -16.52
CA LEU A 188 10.55 -16.51 -17.49
C LEU A 188 9.48 -16.00 -18.46
N ASN A 189 8.68 -16.92 -19.01
CA ASN A 189 7.75 -16.63 -20.12
C ASN A 189 6.28 -16.86 -19.76
N ASP A 190 5.99 -17.42 -18.60
CA ASP A 190 4.61 -17.58 -18.14
C ASP A 190 4.19 -16.38 -17.30
N TYR A 191 3.08 -15.79 -17.72
CA TYR A 191 2.63 -14.52 -17.21
C TYR A 191 2.03 -14.63 -15.80
N HIS A 192 2.65 -13.98 -14.83
CA HIS A 192 2.09 -13.87 -13.48
C HIS A 192 1.14 -12.68 -13.35
N PHE A 193 -0.14 -12.92 -13.63
CA PHE A 193 -1.21 -11.92 -13.51
C PHE A 193 -1.85 -11.92 -12.13
N ASN A 194 -2.09 -10.74 -11.55
CA ASN A 194 -2.85 -10.59 -10.30
C ASN A 194 -2.34 -11.50 -9.16
N GLY A 195 -1.04 -11.81 -9.19
CA GLY A 195 -0.38 -12.60 -8.16
C GLY A 195 -0.06 -11.76 -6.96
N VAL A 196 0.01 -12.42 -5.80
CA VAL A 196 0.45 -11.81 -4.55
C VAL A 196 1.58 -12.64 -3.98
N ILE A 197 2.66 -12.02 -3.54
CA ILE A 197 3.59 -12.61 -2.55
C ILE A 197 3.55 -11.74 -1.31
N SER A 198 3.26 -12.33 -0.14
CA SER A 198 3.11 -11.57 1.10
C SER A 198 3.78 -12.24 2.30
N GLY A 199 4.40 -11.42 3.15
CA GLY A 199 4.99 -11.82 4.43
C GLY A 199 6.28 -12.63 4.31
N GLY A 200 6.75 -13.12 5.47
CA GLY A 200 7.91 -14.02 5.60
C GLY A 200 9.26 -13.41 5.22
N MET A 201 10.28 -14.27 5.28
CA MET A 201 11.67 -13.94 4.99
C MET A 201 12.26 -14.92 3.97
N ILE A 202 13.05 -14.38 3.05
CA ILE A 202 13.86 -15.13 2.10
C ILE A 202 15.34 -14.88 2.46
N ASP A 203 15.96 -15.82 3.15
CA ASP A 203 17.36 -15.72 3.57
C ASP A 203 18.27 -16.40 2.55
N CYS A 204 19.01 -15.61 1.79
CA CYS A 204 19.98 -16.10 0.82
C CYS A 204 21.22 -16.71 1.50
N ASN A 205 21.40 -16.48 2.81
CA ASN A 205 22.44 -17.07 3.64
C ASN A 205 23.87 -16.90 3.10
N ASP A 206 24.14 -15.83 2.35
CA ASP A 206 25.37 -15.62 1.57
C ASP A 206 25.70 -16.80 0.61
N LEU A 207 24.69 -17.54 0.16
CA LEU A 207 24.81 -18.66 -0.78
C LEU A 207 24.02 -18.40 -2.08
N ALA A 208 22.98 -17.59 -2.04
CA ALA A 208 22.21 -17.25 -3.23
C ALA A 208 22.58 -15.87 -3.79
N ASP A 209 22.71 -15.78 -5.12
CA ASP A 209 22.93 -14.52 -5.83
C ASP A 209 21.72 -13.58 -5.65
N THR A 210 20.51 -14.11 -5.83
CA THR A 210 19.26 -13.34 -5.76
C THR A 210 18.29 -13.93 -4.72
N GLY A 211 17.61 -13.08 -3.95
CA GLY A 211 16.55 -13.54 -3.05
C GLY A 211 15.26 -13.84 -3.80
N LEU A 212 14.63 -12.77 -4.32
CA LEU A 212 13.39 -12.84 -5.08
C LEU A 212 13.55 -12.25 -6.48
N TRP A 213 13.17 -13.00 -7.51
CA TRP A 213 13.15 -12.54 -8.89
C TRP A 213 11.76 -12.70 -9.54
N LEU A 214 11.06 -11.59 -9.74
CA LEU A 214 9.81 -11.55 -10.52
C LEU A 214 10.15 -11.32 -11.99
N ARG A 215 10.30 -12.41 -12.77
CA ARG A 215 10.81 -12.36 -14.15
C ARG A 215 9.78 -11.79 -15.13
N TYR A 216 8.55 -12.29 -15.07
CA TYR A 216 7.45 -11.81 -15.89
C TYR A 216 6.13 -11.67 -15.10
N ALA A 217 5.89 -10.46 -14.58
CA ALA A 217 4.75 -10.16 -13.72
C ALA A 217 3.97 -8.93 -14.22
N LYS A 218 2.64 -8.95 -14.08
CA LYS A 218 1.85 -7.74 -14.28
C LYS A 218 0.65 -7.67 -13.34
N GLN A 219 0.33 -6.45 -12.91
CA GLN A 219 -0.67 -6.23 -11.84
C GLN A 219 -0.37 -7.11 -10.63
N PHE A 220 0.90 -7.17 -10.21
CA PHE A 220 1.39 -8.09 -9.21
C PHE A 220 1.65 -7.36 -7.89
N TYR A 221 1.32 -7.97 -6.76
CA TYR A 221 1.47 -7.37 -5.44
C TYR A 221 2.56 -8.07 -4.63
N LEU A 222 3.47 -7.31 -4.06
CA LEU A 222 4.54 -7.79 -3.20
C LEU A 222 4.47 -7.05 -1.86
N GLU A 223 4.17 -7.73 -0.76
CA GLU A 223 3.86 -7.07 0.50
C GLU A 223 4.66 -7.64 1.67
N LYS A 224 5.37 -6.77 2.40
CA LYS A 224 6.00 -7.12 3.69
C LYS A 224 6.95 -8.33 3.60
N VAL A 225 7.66 -8.45 2.48
CA VAL A 225 8.67 -9.50 2.27
C VAL A 225 10.03 -8.95 2.66
N ILE A 226 10.78 -9.74 3.43
CA ILE A 226 12.16 -9.46 3.80
C ILE A 226 13.09 -10.37 3.01
N VAL A 227 14.14 -9.83 2.41
CA VAL A 227 15.22 -10.60 1.79
C VAL A 227 16.51 -10.34 2.55
N GLU A 228 17.18 -11.40 3.00
CA GLU A 228 18.45 -11.29 3.72
C GLU A 228 19.63 -11.86 2.94
N ASN A 229 20.82 -11.29 3.18
CA ASN A 229 22.13 -11.88 2.85
C ASN A 229 22.32 -12.29 1.38
N SER A 230 21.67 -11.61 0.43
CA SER A 230 21.84 -11.86 -1.00
C SER A 230 23.28 -11.58 -1.44
N LEU A 231 23.86 -12.32 -2.38
CA LEU A 231 25.20 -12.00 -2.87
C LEU A 231 25.18 -10.87 -3.90
N LYS A 232 24.13 -10.77 -4.71
CA LYS A 232 24.02 -9.78 -5.79
C LYS A 232 22.76 -8.94 -5.72
N LYS A 233 21.57 -9.53 -5.60
CA LYS A 233 20.30 -8.78 -5.71
C LYS A 233 19.33 -9.24 -4.65
N SER A 234 18.81 -8.34 -3.82
CA SER A 234 17.78 -8.77 -2.86
C SER A 234 16.43 -8.95 -3.57
N PHE A 235 16.00 -7.92 -4.29
CA PHE A 235 14.81 -7.96 -5.14
C PHE A 235 15.18 -7.66 -6.58
N LYS A 236 14.68 -8.47 -7.51
CA LYS A 236 14.80 -8.25 -8.95
C LYS A 236 13.43 -8.28 -9.63
N PHE A 237 13.12 -7.21 -10.36
CA PHE A 237 11.85 -7.02 -11.06
C PHE A 237 12.09 -6.94 -12.57
N GLY A 238 11.42 -7.82 -13.30
CA GLY A 238 11.58 -8.05 -14.74
C GLY A 238 12.85 -8.79 -15.13
N ASP A 239 12.93 -9.16 -16.41
CA ASP A 239 14.05 -9.88 -17.00
C ASP A 239 14.20 -9.45 -18.46
N LEU A 240 15.41 -9.07 -18.87
CA LEU A 240 15.73 -8.72 -20.26
C LEU A 240 15.57 -9.91 -21.22
N ASN A 241 15.59 -11.14 -20.71
CA ASN A 241 15.39 -12.36 -21.50
C ASN A 241 13.91 -12.76 -21.62
N SER A 242 13.00 -12.08 -20.92
CA SER A 242 11.56 -12.30 -21.09
C SER A 242 11.13 -11.79 -22.46
N GLU A 243 10.28 -12.54 -23.16
CA GLU A 243 9.69 -12.12 -24.44
C GLU A 243 8.91 -10.79 -24.33
N LYS A 244 8.44 -10.46 -23.13
CA LYS A 244 7.58 -9.31 -22.86
C LYS A 244 7.95 -8.60 -21.57
N ASN A 245 7.64 -7.32 -21.53
CA ASN A 245 7.90 -6.48 -20.37
C ASN A 245 6.93 -6.84 -19.24
N SER A 246 7.46 -6.85 -18.01
CA SER A 246 6.63 -6.77 -16.80
C SER A 246 6.06 -5.36 -16.67
N TYR A 247 4.90 -5.20 -16.03
CA TYR A 247 4.39 -3.86 -15.72
C TYR A 247 3.36 -3.83 -14.60
N GLY A 248 3.25 -2.72 -13.87
CA GLY A 248 2.26 -2.60 -12.80
C GLY A 248 2.51 -3.56 -11.65
N VAL A 249 3.76 -3.71 -11.22
CA VAL A 249 4.11 -4.31 -9.94
C VAL A 249 3.91 -3.28 -8.84
N TYR A 250 3.21 -3.68 -7.78
CA TYR A 250 2.95 -2.90 -6.59
C TYR A 250 3.69 -3.54 -5.42
N ALA A 251 4.83 -2.98 -5.02
CA ALA A 251 5.57 -3.47 -3.85
C ALA A 251 5.41 -2.53 -2.66
N ASN A 252 5.07 -3.07 -1.50
CA ASN A 252 4.81 -2.28 -0.29
C ASN A 252 5.49 -2.90 0.94
N GLY A 253 6.26 -2.11 1.67
CA GLY A 253 6.88 -2.54 2.92
C GLY A 253 7.94 -3.61 2.75
N ILE A 254 8.59 -3.68 1.59
CA ILE A 254 9.64 -4.67 1.30
C ILE A 254 11.00 -4.22 1.85
N GLN A 255 11.80 -5.18 2.31
CA GLN A 255 13.06 -4.86 3.00
C GLN A 255 14.20 -5.76 2.55
N SER A 256 15.39 -5.20 2.32
CA SER A 256 16.63 -5.97 2.23
C SER A 256 17.51 -5.76 3.45
N HIS A 257 18.06 -6.83 4.01
CA HIS A 257 18.90 -6.77 5.20
C HIS A 257 20.17 -7.62 5.00
N ARG A 258 21.27 -7.27 5.68
CA ARG A 258 22.45 -8.13 5.81
C ARG A 258 22.89 -8.24 7.26
N PRO A 259 22.19 -9.05 8.08
CA PRO A 259 22.52 -9.22 9.48
C PRO A 259 23.78 -10.07 9.70
N SER A 260 24.36 -10.70 8.66
CA SER A 260 25.56 -11.55 8.78
C SER A 260 26.81 -10.82 9.31
N GLY A 261 26.77 -9.48 9.40
CA GLY A 261 27.90 -8.66 9.83
C GLY A 261 29.05 -8.63 8.84
N LYS A 262 28.87 -9.23 7.66
CA LYS A 262 29.83 -9.20 6.56
C LYS A 262 29.66 -7.91 5.76
N MET A 263 30.76 -7.51 5.13
CA MET A 263 30.78 -6.44 4.14
C MET A 263 29.81 -6.75 2.99
N ALA A 264 29.12 -5.73 2.51
CA ALA A 264 28.29 -5.83 1.31
C ALA A 264 29.17 -6.23 0.10
N PRO A 265 28.80 -7.26 -0.68
CA PRO A 265 29.50 -7.61 -1.91
C PRO A 265 29.54 -6.42 -2.88
N ILE A 266 30.63 -6.32 -3.64
CA ILE A 266 30.95 -5.11 -4.44
C ILE A 266 29.87 -4.77 -5.49
N ASP A 267 29.17 -5.77 -6.01
CA ASP A 267 28.12 -5.66 -7.02
C ASP A 267 26.71 -5.88 -6.43
N SER A 268 26.57 -5.81 -5.10
CA SER A 268 25.30 -6.03 -4.44
C SER A 268 24.35 -4.84 -4.59
N ILE A 269 23.11 -5.15 -4.97
CA ILE A 269 22.01 -4.23 -5.23
C ILE A 269 20.84 -4.62 -4.32
N GLY A 270 20.26 -3.68 -3.59
CA GLY A 270 19.04 -3.94 -2.82
C GLY A 270 17.86 -4.26 -3.75
N MET A 271 17.51 -3.31 -4.61
CA MET A 271 16.43 -3.47 -5.59
C MET A 271 16.90 -3.20 -7.02
N HIS A 272 16.70 -4.16 -7.92
CA HIS A 272 17.01 -4.02 -9.34
C HIS A 272 15.73 -4.12 -10.19
N VAL A 273 15.42 -3.08 -10.97
CA VAL A 273 14.27 -3.04 -11.87
C VAL A 273 14.75 -2.93 -13.31
N GLU A 274 14.45 -3.92 -14.14
CA GLU A 274 14.79 -3.93 -15.57
C GLU A 274 13.65 -4.59 -16.37
N ASN A 275 13.41 -4.14 -17.61
CA ASN A 275 12.31 -4.66 -18.42
C ASN A 275 10.94 -4.72 -17.69
N CYS A 276 10.68 -3.75 -16.81
CA CYS A 276 9.52 -3.70 -15.93
C CYS A 276 9.07 -2.23 -15.77
N THR A 277 7.92 -1.82 -16.32
CA THR A 277 7.49 -0.39 -16.34
C THR A 277 6.22 -0.14 -15.53
N ASP A 278 5.88 1.13 -15.28
CA ASP A 278 4.60 1.52 -14.68
C ASP A 278 4.36 0.91 -13.28
N ASN A 279 5.45 0.71 -12.54
CA ASN A 279 5.42 0.08 -11.22
C ASN A 279 5.28 1.12 -10.11
N LYS A 280 4.84 0.66 -8.94
CA LYS A 280 4.75 1.48 -7.73
C LYS A 280 5.41 0.78 -6.57
N PHE A 281 6.36 1.46 -5.94
CA PHE A 281 7.14 0.95 -4.81
C PHE A 281 6.95 1.88 -3.61
N PHE A 282 6.41 1.36 -2.51
CA PHE A 282 6.06 2.10 -1.30
C PHE A 282 6.79 1.53 -0.09
N ASP A 283 7.25 2.41 0.80
CA ASP A 283 7.85 2.05 2.10
C ASP A 283 8.95 0.98 1.95
N VAL A 284 9.90 1.26 1.05
CA VAL A 284 10.97 0.36 0.68
C VAL A 284 12.20 0.62 1.54
N LEU A 285 12.80 -0.43 2.12
CA LEU A 285 14.00 -0.30 2.96
C LEU A 285 15.13 -1.18 2.42
N MET A 286 16.21 -0.61 1.92
CA MET A 286 17.35 -1.39 1.41
C MET A 286 18.57 -1.23 2.30
N ILE A 287 19.00 -2.32 2.95
CA ILE A 287 20.08 -2.34 3.93
C ILE A 287 21.12 -3.41 3.61
N GLY A 288 22.39 -3.02 3.66
CA GLY A 288 23.52 -3.94 3.54
C GLY A 288 23.90 -4.24 2.08
N ASN A 289 23.72 -3.26 1.20
CA ASN A 289 24.01 -3.33 -0.24
C ASN A 289 24.96 -2.21 -0.68
N LYS A 290 25.73 -2.43 -1.74
CA LYS A 290 26.62 -1.40 -2.32
C LYS A 290 25.86 -0.36 -3.13
N THR A 291 24.82 -0.80 -3.83
CA THR A 291 23.82 0.06 -4.44
C THR A 291 22.48 -0.18 -3.77
N GLY A 292 21.82 0.86 -3.27
CA GLY A 292 20.48 0.72 -2.69
C GLY A 292 19.47 0.25 -3.74
N MET A 293 19.28 1.06 -4.77
CA MET A 293 18.32 0.78 -5.85
C MET A 293 18.92 1.09 -7.23
N LEU A 294 18.72 0.18 -8.19
CA LEU A 294 19.08 0.34 -9.60
C LEU A 294 17.83 0.22 -10.47
N LEU A 295 17.44 1.31 -11.13
CA LEU A 295 16.27 1.38 -11.99
C LEU A 295 16.69 1.56 -13.44
N LYS A 296 16.68 0.48 -14.20
CA LYS A 296 16.94 0.48 -15.64
C LYS A 296 15.70 0.67 -16.49
N SER A 297 14.52 0.65 -15.87
CA SER A 297 13.25 0.82 -16.54
C SER A 297 12.66 2.21 -16.30
N SER A 298 11.68 2.56 -17.14
CA SER A 298 11.03 3.87 -17.16
C SER A 298 9.68 3.89 -16.47
N ASN A 299 9.22 5.09 -16.13
CA ASN A 299 7.87 5.38 -15.63
C ASN A 299 7.50 4.65 -14.33
N ASN A 300 8.44 4.49 -13.41
CA ASN A 300 8.17 3.93 -12.09
C ASN A 300 7.92 5.03 -11.06
N GLU A 301 7.08 4.73 -10.07
CA GLU A 301 6.81 5.58 -8.91
C GLU A 301 7.41 4.96 -7.65
N ILE A 302 8.27 5.69 -6.96
CA ILE A 302 8.97 5.26 -5.75
C ILE A 302 8.63 6.26 -4.65
N VAL A 303 8.05 5.77 -3.55
CA VAL A 303 7.59 6.61 -2.45
C VAL A 303 8.14 6.09 -1.13
N SER A 304 8.75 6.98 -0.35
CA SER A 304 9.28 6.67 0.99
C SER A 304 10.32 5.53 1.00
N ALA A 305 11.15 5.43 -0.04
CA ALA A 305 12.26 4.48 -0.05
C ALA A 305 13.44 5.00 0.78
N HIS A 306 14.07 4.14 1.57
CA HIS A 306 15.22 4.46 2.41
C HIS A 306 16.35 3.46 2.18
N ASN A 307 17.50 3.94 1.73
CA ASN A 307 18.69 3.13 1.44
C ASN A 307 19.82 3.55 2.38
N TRP A 308 20.40 2.59 3.12
CA TRP A 308 21.46 2.85 4.09
C TRP A 308 22.22 1.57 4.45
N ASN A 309 23.36 1.66 5.12
CA ASN A 309 24.11 0.48 5.60
C ASN A 309 24.50 0.59 7.07
N TYR A 310 24.56 -0.55 7.76
CA TYR A 310 25.26 -0.66 9.03
C TYR A 310 26.79 -0.54 8.83
N PRO A 311 27.55 -0.02 9.81
CA PRO A 311 29.01 -0.01 9.77
C PRO A 311 29.64 -1.36 9.44
N SER A 312 29.07 -2.46 9.96
CA SER A 312 29.52 -3.83 9.69
C SER A 312 29.33 -4.29 8.24
N ASN A 313 28.43 -3.67 7.49
CA ASN A 313 28.26 -3.93 6.05
C ASN A 313 29.16 -3.05 5.17
N GLY A 314 29.83 -2.07 5.77
CA GLY A 314 30.62 -1.07 5.05
C GLY A 314 29.76 0.01 4.38
N THR A 315 30.43 0.92 3.70
CA THR A 315 29.78 2.05 3.03
C THR A 315 28.89 1.58 1.88
N MET A 316 27.71 2.18 1.77
CA MET A 316 26.91 2.14 0.54
C MET A 316 27.57 3.08 -0.47
N ASP A 317 27.80 2.66 -1.70
CA ASP A 317 28.47 3.50 -2.69
C ASP A 317 27.48 4.50 -3.30
N ILE A 318 26.31 4.02 -3.72
CA ILE A 318 25.26 4.85 -4.32
C ILE A 318 23.90 4.49 -3.73
N GLY A 319 23.12 5.50 -3.32
CA GLY A 319 21.75 5.30 -2.86
C GLY A 319 20.83 4.84 -3.98
N PHE A 320 20.69 5.65 -5.03
CA PHE A 320 19.79 5.41 -6.16
C PHE A 320 20.53 5.61 -7.49
N VAL A 321 20.52 4.59 -8.35
CA VAL A 321 20.99 4.68 -9.73
C VAL A 321 19.77 4.61 -10.66
N VAL A 322 19.58 5.65 -11.47
CA VAL A 322 18.38 5.82 -12.31
C VAL A 322 18.82 5.87 -13.77
N GLU A 323 18.78 4.72 -14.44
CA GLU A 323 19.15 4.57 -15.86
C GLU A 323 17.95 4.63 -16.80
N GLY A 324 16.72 4.55 -16.27
CA GLY A 324 15.50 4.78 -17.04
C GLY A 324 14.97 6.21 -16.91
N LYS A 325 14.30 6.69 -17.95
CA LYS A 325 13.58 7.97 -17.95
C LYS A 325 12.23 7.95 -17.23
N GLY A 326 11.74 9.14 -16.87
CA GLY A 326 10.34 9.33 -16.45
C GLY A 326 9.99 8.73 -15.08
N ASN A 327 10.97 8.37 -14.27
CA ASN A 327 10.72 7.85 -12.93
C ASN A 327 10.42 9.00 -11.96
N THR A 328 9.54 8.74 -10.98
CA THR A 328 9.19 9.69 -9.93
C THR A 328 9.58 9.15 -8.57
N PHE A 329 10.28 9.96 -7.78
CA PHE A 329 10.71 9.66 -6.43
C PHE A 329 10.09 10.68 -5.47
N THR A 330 9.38 10.21 -4.46
CA THR A 330 8.73 11.07 -3.46
C THR A 330 9.20 10.68 -2.07
N ASN A 331 9.74 11.64 -1.31
CA ASN A 331 10.22 11.45 0.06
C ASN A 331 11.21 10.28 0.22
N CYS A 332 12.01 10.00 -0.82
CA CYS A 332 13.03 8.97 -0.77
C CYS A 332 14.30 9.47 -0.07
N TYR A 333 15.07 8.58 0.52
CA TYR A 333 16.17 8.92 1.41
C TYR A 333 17.40 8.03 1.17
N ALA A 334 18.53 8.66 0.82
CA ALA A 334 19.84 8.01 0.81
C ALA A 334 20.61 8.44 2.06
N ASP A 335 20.87 7.50 2.96
CA ASP A 335 21.60 7.75 4.21
C ASP A 335 23.02 7.20 4.10
N THR A 336 23.96 8.13 4.15
CA THR A 336 25.41 7.91 4.14
C THR A 336 25.91 7.13 2.91
N PRO A 337 25.56 7.55 1.67
CA PRO A 337 26.25 7.06 0.48
C PRO A 337 27.69 7.56 0.45
N ASN A 338 28.59 6.86 -0.24
CA ASN A 338 30.01 7.21 -0.36
C ASN A 338 30.30 8.02 -1.64
N THR A 339 29.45 7.92 -2.65
CA THR A 339 29.63 8.60 -3.95
C THR A 339 28.44 9.48 -4.28
N TYR A 340 27.26 8.88 -4.49
CA TYR A 340 26.05 9.61 -4.90
C TYR A 340 24.85 9.26 -4.04
N GLY A 341 24.07 10.26 -3.62
CA GLY A 341 22.71 10.01 -3.13
C GLY A 341 21.85 9.48 -4.26
N PHE A 342 21.72 10.27 -5.33
CA PHE A 342 21.00 9.94 -6.55
C PHE A 342 21.91 10.14 -7.76
N HIS A 343 22.02 9.14 -8.63
CA HIS A 343 22.74 9.20 -9.90
C HIS A 343 21.73 9.07 -11.05
N ILE A 344 21.42 10.21 -11.68
CA ILE A 344 20.42 10.32 -12.75
C ILE A 344 21.13 10.21 -14.10
N LYS A 345 20.89 9.11 -14.82
CA LYS A 345 21.56 8.83 -16.10
C LYS A 345 20.70 9.04 -17.33
N ASP A 346 19.40 9.24 -17.16
CA ASP A 346 18.44 9.42 -18.25
C ASP A 346 17.43 10.53 -17.90
N TYR A 347 16.72 11.03 -18.90
CA TYR A 347 16.00 12.31 -18.82
C TYR A 347 14.62 12.20 -18.14
N ASN A 348 13.99 13.35 -17.87
CA ASN A 348 12.62 13.47 -17.33
C ASN A 348 12.38 12.76 -15.98
N ASN A 349 13.41 12.56 -15.17
CA ASN A 349 13.22 12.01 -13.84
C ASN A 349 12.78 13.10 -12.85
N THR A 350 11.91 12.77 -11.91
CA THR A 350 11.34 13.73 -10.95
C THR A 350 11.60 13.29 -9.52
N LEU A 351 12.24 14.13 -8.72
CA LEU A 351 12.50 13.91 -7.29
C LEU A 351 11.78 14.99 -6.49
N ILE A 352 10.93 14.58 -5.55
CA ILE A 352 10.11 15.47 -4.71
C ILE A 352 10.37 15.13 -3.24
N GLY A 353 10.81 16.10 -2.45
CA GLY A 353 11.01 15.89 -1.00
C GLY A 353 12.13 14.89 -0.66
N CYS A 354 12.97 14.54 -1.63
CA CYS A 354 14.01 13.51 -1.46
C CYS A 354 15.18 14.02 -0.62
N LYS A 355 15.84 13.12 0.10
CA LYS A 355 16.87 13.46 1.09
C LYS A 355 18.17 12.74 0.82
N VAL A 356 19.28 13.42 1.07
CA VAL A 356 20.60 12.80 1.18
C VAL A 356 21.22 13.27 2.48
N PHE A 357 21.64 12.31 3.30
CA PHE A 357 22.33 12.58 4.54
C PHE A 357 23.72 11.96 4.51
N VAL A 358 24.71 12.67 5.02
CA VAL A 358 26.02 12.09 5.36
C VAL A 358 26.14 12.15 6.87
N ASN A 359 25.90 11.01 7.51
CA ASN A 359 25.93 10.87 8.96
C ASN A 359 27.37 10.91 9.50
N ASN A 360 27.51 11.12 10.81
CA ASN A 360 28.76 10.98 11.57
C ASN A 360 29.05 9.53 12.00
N SER A 361 28.38 8.56 11.39
CA SER A 361 28.77 7.16 11.55
C SER A 361 30.15 6.96 10.92
N ASP A 362 30.90 5.93 11.34
CA ASP A 362 32.23 5.59 10.83
C ASP A 362 32.30 5.37 9.29
N LEU A 363 31.16 5.42 8.61
CA LEU A 363 31.02 5.24 7.16
C LEU A 363 30.98 6.55 6.37
N GLY A 364 30.64 7.68 7.01
CA GLY A 364 30.53 8.96 6.33
C GLY A 364 31.89 9.52 5.93
N THR A 365 32.04 9.96 4.68
CA THR A 365 33.28 10.60 4.23
C THR A 365 33.06 12.08 3.96
N ASP A 366 33.83 12.94 4.65
CA ASP A 366 33.80 14.39 4.43
C ASP A 366 34.02 14.74 2.97
N ASN A 367 33.17 15.63 2.44
CA ASN A 367 33.42 16.35 1.19
C ASN A 367 33.70 15.43 -0.01
N LYS A 368 33.08 14.25 -0.06
CA LYS A 368 33.13 13.34 -1.22
C LYS A 368 31.78 13.14 -1.91
N VAL A 369 30.71 13.09 -1.12
CA VAL A 369 29.38 12.72 -1.59
C VAL A 369 28.76 13.84 -2.41
N ILE A 370 28.16 13.51 -3.55
CA ILE A 370 27.26 14.42 -4.27
C ILE A 370 25.82 13.98 -3.98
N GLY A 371 24.96 14.92 -3.60
CA GLY A 371 23.56 14.65 -3.31
C GLY A 371 22.83 14.08 -4.54
N ILE A 372 22.76 14.86 -5.62
CA ILE A 372 22.24 14.43 -6.92
C ILE A 372 23.30 14.67 -8.00
N TYR A 373 23.70 13.63 -8.71
CA TYR A 373 24.57 13.76 -9.89
C TYR A 373 23.78 13.43 -11.16
N VAL A 374 23.85 14.31 -12.15
CA VAL A 374 23.11 14.21 -13.42
C VAL A 374 24.09 13.97 -14.57
N ASP A 375 24.03 12.81 -15.23
CA ASP A 375 24.84 12.55 -16.43
C ASP A 375 24.35 13.40 -17.61
N GLU A 376 25.10 13.37 -18.72
CA GLU A 376 24.79 14.11 -19.95
C GLU A 376 23.35 13.89 -20.45
N LYS A 377 22.82 12.66 -20.35
CA LYS A 377 21.45 12.32 -20.76
C LYS A 377 20.40 12.53 -19.67
N GLY A 378 20.79 12.95 -18.47
CA GLY A 378 19.90 13.18 -17.35
C GLY A 378 19.12 14.49 -17.39
N ASP A 379 19.17 15.22 -18.51
CA ASP A 379 18.57 16.54 -18.69
C ASP A 379 17.02 16.51 -18.54
N TYR A 380 16.40 17.69 -18.46
CA TYR A 380 14.94 17.83 -18.26
C TYR A 380 14.39 17.21 -16.96
N SER A 381 15.25 16.78 -16.05
CA SER A 381 14.84 16.25 -14.75
C SER A 381 14.40 17.36 -13.79
N SER A 382 13.51 17.04 -12.86
CA SER A 382 12.96 17.99 -11.87
C SER A 382 13.34 17.57 -10.45
N PHE A 383 13.90 18.50 -9.68
CA PHE A 383 14.33 18.31 -8.29
C PHE A 383 13.64 19.35 -7.40
N ILE A 384 12.59 18.93 -6.70
CA ILE A 384 11.65 19.81 -6.00
C ILE A 384 11.70 19.52 -4.50
N GLY A 385 12.04 20.51 -3.70
CA GLY A 385 12.05 20.41 -2.24
C GLY A 385 13.00 19.33 -1.71
N CYS A 386 14.13 19.07 -2.38
CA CYS A 386 15.07 18.06 -1.91
C CYS A 386 15.90 18.61 -0.73
N PHE A 387 16.38 17.74 0.16
CA PHE A 387 17.13 18.13 1.36
C PHE A 387 18.50 17.45 1.39
N PHE A 388 19.55 18.25 1.49
CA PHE A 388 20.94 17.78 1.55
C PHE A 388 21.56 18.15 2.90
N PHE A 389 21.88 17.17 3.72
CA PHE A 389 22.33 17.40 5.09
C PHE A 389 23.66 16.67 5.33
N GLY A 390 24.72 17.39 5.68
CA GLY A 390 25.91 16.79 6.30
C GLY A 390 25.83 16.94 7.81
N GLN A 391 26.13 15.89 8.58
CA GLN A 391 25.93 15.91 10.04
C GLN A 391 26.76 16.99 10.75
N ASP A 392 28.04 17.14 10.40
CA ASP A 392 28.98 18.07 11.02
C ASP A 392 30.10 18.48 10.07
N GLY A 393 30.99 19.40 10.49
CA GLY A 393 32.06 19.92 9.64
C GLY A 393 33.07 18.90 9.09
N THR A 394 33.01 17.64 9.55
CA THR A 394 33.82 16.50 9.09
C THR A 394 32.99 15.44 8.33
N HIS A 395 31.71 15.70 8.09
CA HIS A 395 30.79 14.83 7.37
C HIS A 395 29.95 15.66 6.37
N ARG A 396 30.61 16.55 5.64
CA ARG A 396 29.97 17.44 4.67
C ARG A 396 29.62 16.68 3.40
N ILE A 397 28.50 17.05 2.79
CA ILE A 397 28.23 16.71 1.40
C ILE A 397 29.12 17.61 0.52
N ALA A 398 29.81 17.04 -0.46
CA ALA A 398 30.67 17.80 -1.37
C ALA A 398 29.86 18.81 -2.18
N ARG A 399 28.79 18.32 -2.82
CA ARG A 399 27.87 19.11 -3.66
C ARG A 399 26.44 18.64 -3.45
N ASP A 400 25.50 19.58 -3.36
CA ASP A 400 24.07 19.29 -3.29
C ASP A 400 23.59 18.63 -4.59
N ILE A 401 23.80 19.29 -5.72
CA ILE A 401 23.46 18.83 -7.07
C ILE A 401 24.68 19.11 -7.97
N ASP A 402 24.98 18.24 -8.94
CA ASP A 402 26.08 18.44 -9.89
C ASP A 402 25.82 17.72 -11.23
N GLY A 403 26.64 17.99 -12.24
CA GLY A 403 26.57 17.35 -13.57
C GLY A 403 25.89 18.20 -14.65
N ASN A 404 25.23 17.54 -15.63
CA ASN A 404 24.53 18.23 -16.72
C ASN A 404 23.13 18.70 -16.29
N LEU A 405 23.05 19.94 -15.80
CA LEU A 405 21.80 20.53 -15.32
C LEU A 405 21.00 21.25 -16.41
N LYS A 406 21.33 21.03 -17.69
CA LYS A 406 20.64 21.66 -18.81
C LYS A 406 19.15 21.31 -18.77
N ASN A 407 18.29 22.32 -18.85
CA ASN A 407 16.83 22.17 -18.79
C ASN A 407 16.28 21.50 -17.51
N CYS A 408 17.10 21.24 -16.50
CA CYS A 408 16.61 20.73 -15.23
C CYS A 408 15.85 21.82 -14.47
N VAL A 409 14.82 21.41 -13.74
CA VAL A 409 14.08 22.30 -12.83
C VAL A 409 14.54 22.03 -11.42
N ILE A 410 15.08 23.04 -10.74
CA ILE A 410 15.49 22.95 -9.33
C ILE A 410 14.66 23.96 -8.55
N LEU A 411 13.83 23.49 -7.62
CA LEU A 411 12.90 24.35 -6.89
C LEU A 411 12.84 24.01 -5.41
N GLY A 412 13.12 24.99 -4.54
CA GLY A 412 12.85 24.88 -3.10
C GLY A 412 13.72 23.86 -2.34
N SER A 413 14.81 23.38 -2.93
CA SER A 413 15.73 22.45 -2.27
C SER A 413 16.51 23.13 -1.15
N GLN A 414 16.64 22.47 -0.01
CA GLN A 414 17.34 22.96 1.17
C GLN A 414 18.65 22.21 1.38
N GLN A 415 19.57 22.87 2.07
CA GLN A 415 20.86 22.29 2.37
C GLN A 415 21.39 22.76 3.72
N SER A 416 22.11 21.89 4.40
CA SER A 416 22.94 22.24 5.55
C SER A 416 24.27 21.53 5.42
N ASN A 417 25.34 22.26 5.68
CA ASN A 417 26.68 21.70 5.78
C ASN A 417 27.13 20.95 4.50
N VAL A 418 26.86 21.62 3.37
CA VAL A 418 27.31 21.25 2.03
C VAL A 418 28.50 22.14 1.66
N ALA A 419 29.59 21.56 1.16
CA ALA A 419 30.82 22.28 0.86
C ALA A 419 30.68 23.23 -0.34
N VAL A 420 30.02 22.77 -1.41
CA VAL A 420 29.71 23.57 -2.60
C VAL A 420 28.23 23.44 -2.93
N SER A 421 27.53 24.56 -2.90
CA SER A 421 26.11 24.64 -3.24
C SER A 421 25.91 25.06 -4.69
N THR A 422 25.15 24.30 -5.46
CA THR A 422 24.65 24.67 -6.80
C THR A 422 23.30 25.35 -6.75
N ASN A 423 22.61 25.32 -5.62
CA ASN A 423 21.63 26.36 -5.33
C ASN A 423 22.35 27.72 -5.45
N THR A 424 22.13 28.42 -6.56
CA THR A 424 22.15 29.87 -6.56
C THR A 424 21.25 30.23 -5.41
N LYS A 425 21.83 30.68 -4.29
CA LYS A 425 21.04 31.26 -3.22
C LYS A 425 20.23 32.36 -3.91
N PHE A 426 18.96 32.11 -4.18
CA PHE A 426 17.99 33.16 -4.01
C PHE A 426 18.18 33.52 -2.54
N LYS A 427 19.05 34.50 -2.28
CA LYS A 427 19.04 35.20 -1.01
C LYS A 427 17.56 35.47 -0.80
N ASP A 428 17.01 34.94 0.30
CA ASP A 428 15.72 35.39 0.79
C ASP A 428 15.69 36.90 0.65
N VAL A 429 15.00 37.40 -0.38
CA VAL A 429 14.69 38.82 -0.45
C VAL A 429 13.42 39.00 0.36
N GLN A 430 13.48 38.62 1.63
CA GLN A 430 12.48 39.01 2.58
C GLN A 430 12.68 40.50 2.85
N GLY A 431 11.77 41.29 2.30
CA GLY A 431 11.73 42.73 2.50
C GLY A 431 12.04 43.59 1.29
N LEU A 432 11.75 43.16 0.05
CA LEU A 432 11.68 44.10 -1.07
C LEU A 432 10.57 45.10 -0.80
N LYS A 433 10.95 46.33 -0.43
CA LYS A 433 10.06 47.48 -0.57
C LYS A 433 9.96 47.79 -2.07
N THR A 434 8.92 48.52 -2.47
CA THR A 434 8.67 48.93 -3.86
C THR A 434 9.81 49.72 -4.55
N SER A 435 10.92 49.96 -3.86
CA SER A 435 12.10 50.69 -4.32
C SER A 435 13.36 49.83 -4.50
N ASP A 436 13.35 48.55 -4.16
CA ASP A 436 14.58 47.77 -4.10
C ASP A 436 14.98 47.19 -5.48
N THR A 437 16.23 47.41 -5.86
CA THR A 437 16.80 47.02 -7.17
C THR A 437 17.40 45.61 -7.10
N ILE A 438 17.02 44.73 -8.03
CA ILE A 438 17.65 43.40 -8.19
C ILE A 438 18.90 43.58 -9.08
N GLN A 439 20.09 43.38 -8.51
CA GLN A 439 21.34 43.33 -9.28
C GLN A 439 21.60 41.91 -9.80
N ILE A 440 21.72 41.76 -11.12
CA ILE A 440 22.10 40.52 -11.78
C ILE A 440 23.51 40.71 -12.35
N ASN A 441 24.51 40.12 -11.69
CA ASN A 441 25.88 40.13 -12.18
C ASN A 441 26.10 38.91 -13.08
N LYS A 442 26.22 39.13 -14.38
CA LYS A 442 26.52 38.07 -15.36
C LYS A 442 27.98 37.64 -15.27
N GLN A 443 28.23 36.37 -14.97
CA GLN A 443 29.44 35.66 -15.39
C GLN A 443 29.01 34.34 -16.07
N GLY A 444 29.07 34.31 -17.41
CA GLY A 444 28.93 33.08 -18.19
C GLY A 444 27.84 33.10 -19.28
N ALA A 445 27.99 32.18 -20.23
CA ALA A 445 27.09 31.98 -21.36
C ALA A 445 26.08 30.86 -21.05
N GLY A 446 24.90 31.25 -20.57
CA GLY A 446 23.73 30.39 -20.38
C GLY A 446 22.51 31.27 -20.11
N ALA A 447 21.33 30.84 -20.58
CA ALA A 447 20.07 31.55 -20.32
C ALA A 447 19.62 31.27 -18.89
N GLU A 448 19.57 32.29 -18.04
CA GLU A 448 18.98 32.19 -16.70
C GLU A 448 17.47 32.39 -16.76
N LEU A 449 16.72 31.51 -16.11
CA LEU A 449 15.28 31.62 -15.95
C LEU A 449 15.01 32.37 -14.63
N ILE A 450 14.67 33.65 -14.73
CA ILE A 450 14.32 34.49 -13.57
C ILE A 450 12.88 34.20 -13.19
N ASN A 451 12.65 33.61 -12.02
CA ASN A 451 11.31 33.43 -11.47
C ASN A 451 11.04 34.55 -10.45
N LEU A 452 10.12 35.46 -10.78
CA LEU A 452 9.74 36.58 -9.93
C LEU A 452 8.55 36.17 -9.07
N ASN A 453 8.74 36.04 -7.76
CA ASN A 453 7.66 35.75 -6.83
C ASN A 453 6.88 37.05 -6.57
N MET A 454 5.85 37.29 -7.37
CA MET A 454 4.92 38.42 -7.23
C MET A 454 3.52 37.88 -6.97
N GLU A 455 2.64 38.67 -6.34
CA GLU A 455 1.24 38.29 -6.04
C GLU A 455 0.41 37.92 -7.28
N ARG A 456 0.94 38.14 -8.49
CA ARG A 456 0.35 37.74 -9.77
C ARG A 456 1.38 36.96 -10.58
N SER A 457 0.94 36.06 -11.45
CA SER A 457 1.82 35.31 -12.33
C SER A 457 2.37 36.21 -13.44
N TRP A 458 3.67 36.48 -13.43
CA TRP A 458 4.37 37.19 -14.51
C TRP A 458 5.32 36.25 -15.23
N SER A 459 5.55 36.51 -16.52
CA SER A 459 6.51 35.77 -17.35
C SER A 459 7.50 36.75 -17.96
N LEU A 460 8.80 36.49 -17.81
CA LEU A 460 9.85 37.20 -18.53
C LEU A 460 10.10 36.46 -19.85
N ILE A 461 9.96 37.16 -20.97
CA ILE A 461 10.09 36.59 -22.32
C ILE A 461 11.22 37.32 -23.03
N GLN A 462 12.16 36.56 -23.57
CA GLN A 462 13.15 37.08 -24.51
C GLN A 462 12.56 37.05 -25.92
N ASN A 463 12.23 38.22 -26.47
CA ASN A 463 11.63 38.34 -27.80
C ASN A 463 12.67 38.21 -28.92
N LYS A 464 13.95 38.53 -28.65
CA LYS A 464 15.06 38.45 -29.61
C LYS A 464 16.37 38.01 -28.94
N THR A 465 17.19 37.26 -29.66
CA THR A 465 18.57 36.91 -29.28
C THR A 465 19.56 37.58 -30.24
N GLY A 466 20.68 38.11 -29.71
CA GLY A 466 21.71 38.84 -30.47
C GLY A 466 22.17 40.13 -29.77
N SER A 467 22.85 41.01 -30.51
CA SER A 467 23.29 42.34 -30.02
C SER A 467 22.13 43.26 -29.61
N GLU A 468 20.89 42.89 -29.95
CA GLU A 468 19.65 43.58 -29.61
C GLU A 468 18.73 42.64 -28.84
N THR A 469 19.18 42.18 -27.67
CA THR A 469 18.33 41.34 -26.81
C THR A 469 17.16 42.16 -26.28
N GLU A 470 15.95 41.81 -26.71
CA GLU A 470 14.70 42.42 -26.25
C GLU A 470 14.06 41.53 -25.18
N LEU A 471 13.85 42.08 -23.99
CA LEU A 471 13.19 41.41 -22.87
C LEU A 471 11.83 42.08 -22.61
N ALA A 472 10.78 41.27 -22.45
CA ALA A 472 9.44 41.73 -22.12
C ALA A 472 8.93 41.04 -20.84
N LEU A 473 8.28 41.80 -19.96
CA LEU A 473 7.48 41.25 -18.86
C LEU A 473 6.01 41.21 -19.30
N ARG A 474 5.42 40.01 -19.27
CA ARG A 474 3.99 39.80 -19.52
C ARG A 474 3.28 39.37 -18.25
N ASP A 475 2.09 39.93 -18.04
CA ASP A 475 1.06 39.32 -17.21
C ASP A 475 -0.08 38.79 -18.10
N ASN A 476 -1.11 38.24 -17.48
CA ASN A 476 -2.34 37.76 -18.12
C ASN A 476 -3.19 38.88 -18.77
N THR A 477 -2.74 40.14 -18.75
CA THR A 477 -3.36 41.29 -19.41
C THR A 477 -2.51 41.91 -20.51
N GLY A 478 -1.35 41.31 -20.83
CA GLY A 478 -0.50 41.68 -21.98
C GLY A 478 0.90 42.18 -21.60
N ASN A 479 1.60 42.78 -22.56
CA ASN A 479 2.92 43.38 -22.35
C ASN A 479 2.83 44.56 -21.39
N LYS A 480 3.69 44.60 -20.38
CA LYS A 480 3.81 45.77 -19.51
C LYS A 480 5.17 46.44 -19.71
N LYS A 481 5.17 47.77 -19.58
CA LYS A 481 6.41 48.55 -19.56
C LYS A 481 7.10 48.30 -18.23
N PHE A 482 8.40 48.03 -18.28
CA PHE A 482 9.27 48.04 -17.12
C PHE A 482 10.54 48.81 -17.49
N ALA A 483 11.19 49.41 -16.50
CA ALA A 483 12.46 50.10 -16.68
C ALA A 483 13.54 49.40 -15.87
N ILE A 484 14.74 49.28 -16.44
CA ILE A 484 15.94 48.85 -15.72
C ILE A 484 16.76 50.12 -15.45
N LEU A 485 16.90 50.46 -14.18
CA LEU A 485 17.67 51.62 -13.73
C LEU A 485 19.10 51.19 -13.39
N ALA A 486 20.09 51.97 -13.83
CA ALA A 486 21.46 51.83 -13.36
C ALA A 486 21.59 52.30 -11.90
N GLN A 487 22.66 51.88 -11.22
CA GLN A 487 22.88 52.11 -9.79
C GLN A 487 23.00 53.60 -9.41
N ASP A 488 23.20 54.49 -10.39
CA ASP A 488 23.25 55.94 -10.23
C ASP A 488 21.91 56.65 -10.54
N GLY A 489 20.84 55.89 -10.80
CA GLY A 489 19.52 56.41 -11.13
C GLY A 489 19.34 56.84 -12.58
N THR A 490 20.33 56.61 -13.45
CA THR A 490 20.20 56.87 -14.89
C THR A 490 19.58 55.66 -15.62
N TYR A 491 18.82 55.94 -16.69
CA TYR A 491 18.23 54.89 -17.53
C TYR A 491 19.35 54.20 -18.31
N ALA A 492 19.57 52.90 -18.07
CA ALA A 492 20.62 52.17 -18.76
C ALA A 492 20.30 51.96 -20.25
N PHE A 493 19.01 51.83 -20.61
CA PHE A 493 18.52 51.80 -22.00
C PHE A 493 17.06 52.28 -22.05
N GLU A 494 16.75 53.18 -22.99
CA GLU A 494 15.36 53.49 -23.38
C GLU A 494 15.02 52.62 -24.59
N ILE A 495 14.10 51.67 -24.44
CA ILE A 495 13.54 50.95 -25.59
C ILE A 495 12.56 51.90 -26.26
N GLU A 496 12.95 52.44 -27.40
CA GLU A 496 12.13 53.30 -28.25
C GLU A 496 10.94 52.48 -28.78
N ALA A 497 9.82 52.53 -28.06
CA ALA A 497 8.55 52.02 -28.56
C ALA A 497 8.10 52.93 -29.70
N LEU A 498 7.85 52.33 -30.87
CA LEU A 498 7.19 52.95 -32.02
C LEU A 498 6.12 53.96 -31.57
N ARG A 499 6.39 55.23 -31.82
CA ARG A 499 5.39 56.29 -31.78
C ARG A 499 4.39 56.03 -32.92
N ASP A 500 3.24 55.46 -32.57
CA ASP A 500 2.04 55.75 -33.34
C ASP A 500 1.39 57.00 -32.76
N GLU A 501 1.18 57.96 -33.65
CA GLU A 501 0.44 59.18 -33.43
C GLU A 501 -0.97 58.84 -32.92
N VAL A 502 -1.28 59.30 -31.70
CA VAL A 502 -2.54 59.91 -31.25
C VAL A 502 -2.50 59.87 -29.72
N GLY A 503 -2.26 61.04 -29.12
CA GLY A 503 -2.36 61.21 -27.68
C GLY A 503 -3.79 60.99 -27.20
N LYS A 504 -4.06 59.81 -26.63
CA LYS A 504 -5.17 59.56 -25.70
C LYS A 504 -4.73 58.55 -24.65
N ALA A 505 -4.46 59.03 -23.44
CA ALA A 505 -4.24 58.18 -22.28
C ALA A 505 -5.59 57.56 -21.86
N ASN A 506 -5.84 56.31 -22.24
CA ASN A 506 -6.94 55.53 -21.66
C ASN A 506 -6.44 54.93 -20.34
N ALA A 507 -6.77 55.59 -19.23
CA ALA A 507 -6.63 55.02 -17.90
C ALA A 507 -7.81 54.09 -17.63
N LYS A 508 -7.54 52.79 -17.46
CA LYS A 508 -8.52 51.82 -16.95
C LYS A 508 -8.47 51.90 -15.43
N VAL A 509 -9.54 52.40 -14.81
CA VAL A 509 -9.69 52.47 -13.34
C VAL A 509 -10.74 51.45 -12.93
N ASP A 510 -10.41 50.62 -11.95
CA ASP A 510 -11.36 49.76 -11.23
C ASP A 510 -12.34 50.64 -10.46
N GLY A 511 -13.64 50.51 -10.71
CA GLY A 511 -14.67 51.08 -9.82
C GLY A 511 -15.96 51.65 -10.42
N ASP A 512 -16.44 51.23 -11.58
CA ASP A 512 -17.79 51.62 -12.04
C ASP A 512 -18.86 50.72 -11.40
N LEU A 513 -19.33 51.07 -10.21
CA LEU A 513 -20.52 50.46 -9.64
C LEU A 513 -21.76 51.26 -10.06
N VAL A 514 -22.17 51.06 -11.31
CA VAL A 514 -23.44 51.55 -11.83
C VAL A 514 -24.57 50.73 -11.20
N HIS A 515 -25.30 51.33 -10.26
CA HIS A 515 -26.46 50.67 -9.67
C HIS A 515 -27.70 50.97 -10.51
N THR A 516 -28.32 49.92 -11.07
CA THR A 516 -29.56 50.06 -11.86
C THR A 516 -30.77 49.72 -11.00
N GLN A 517 -31.59 50.72 -10.66
CA GLN A 517 -32.96 50.52 -10.21
C GLN A 517 -33.93 51.26 -11.15
N GLY A 518 -34.51 50.53 -12.11
CA GLY A 518 -35.42 51.07 -13.12
C GLY A 518 -34.74 51.85 -14.26
N ASN A 519 -35.46 52.82 -14.88
CA ASN A 519 -34.96 53.65 -15.99
C ASN A 519 -33.97 54.76 -15.55
N ARG A 520 -33.48 54.74 -14.31
CA ARG A 520 -32.56 55.75 -13.77
C ARG A 520 -31.19 55.13 -13.52
N TYR A 521 -30.15 55.83 -13.95
CA TYR A 521 -28.76 55.42 -13.75
C TYR A 521 -28.10 56.44 -12.83
N SER A 522 -27.58 55.98 -11.70
CA SER A 522 -26.77 56.80 -10.82
C SER A 522 -25.44 56.13 -10.53
N GLY A 523 -24.42 56.96 -10.35
CA GLY A 523 -23.05 56.53 -10.07
C GLY A 523 -22.37 57.51 -9.14
N ARG A 524 -21.35 57.03 -8.43
CA ARG A 524 -20.40 57.87 -7.70
C ARG A 524 -19.03 57.60 -8.24
N VAL A 525 -18.31 58.66 -8.56
CA VAL A 525 -16.92 58.59 -9.00
C VAL A 525 -16.10 59.48 -8.08
N MET A 526 -15.02 58.91 -7.54
CA MET A 526 -13.96 59.69 -6.91
C MET A 526 -13.07 60.24 -8.01
N ILE A 527 -13.08 61.55 -8.20
CA ILE A 527 -12.31 62.23 -9.22
C ILE A 527 -11.09 62.84 -8.55
N ASN A 528 -9.91 62.53 -9.09
CA ASN A 528 -8.66 63.05 -8.58
C ASN A 528 -8.52 64.55 -8.89
N ALA A 529 -8.00 65.33 -7.93
CA ALA A 529 -7.83 66.78 -8.00
C ALA A 529 -7.02 67.25 -9.22
N PHE A 530 -6.20 66.39 -9.81
CA PHE A 530 -5.33 66.74 -10.93
C PHE A 530 -6.00 66.70 -12.31
N TRP A 531 -7.26 66.25 -12.42
CA TRP A 531 -7.95 66.16 -13.71
C TRP A 531 -8.75 67.42 -14.04
N ASP A 532 -8.58 67.92 -15.26
CA ASP A 532 -9.29 69.14 -15.73
C ASP A 532 -10.73 68.82 -16.16
N SER A 533 -11.01 67.57 -16.52
CA SER A 533 -12.34 67.06 -16.84
C SER A 533 -12.44 65.55 -16.61
N TYR A 534 -13.66 65.03 -16.59
CA TYR A 534 -13.93 63.59 -16.53
C TYR A 534 -15.12 63.22 -17.43
N THR A 535 -14.95 62.20 -18.27
CA THR A 535 -15.99 61.72 -19.19
C THR A 535 -16.61 60.43 -18.65
N VAL A 536 -17.94 60.44 -18.52
CA VAL A 536 -18.72 59.26 -18.19
C VAL A 536 -19.34 58.71 -19.48
N HIS A 537 -19.07 57.44 -19.79
CA HIS A 537 -19.70 56.75 -20.90
C HIS A 537 -20.98 56.04 -20.44
N LEU A 538 -22.06 56.19 -21.20
CA LEU A 538 -23.36 55.58 -20.90
C LEU A 538 -23.53 54.26 -21.66
N PRO A 539 -24.16 53.24 -21.06
CA PRO A 539 -24.45 51.99 -21.75
C PRO A 539 -25.34 52.19 -22.99
N THR A 540 -25.06 51.41 -24.03
CA THR A 540 -25.57 51.56 -25.42
C THR A 540 -27.09 51.71 -25.60
N PRO A 541 -28.01 51.18 -24.76
CA PRO A 541 -29.47 51.38 -24.97
C PRO A 541 -29.99 52.80 -24.71
N GLN A 542 -29.15 53.73 -24.23
CA GLN A 542 -29.56 55.11 -23.87
C GLN A 542 -29.08 56.18 -24.85
N ALA A 543 -28.14 55.86 -25.75
CA ALA A 543 -27.54 56.84 -26.66
C ALA A 543 -28.57 57.48 -27.63
N ASP A 544 -29.68 56.79 -27.89
CA ASP A 544 -30.75 57.22 -28.81
C ASP A 544 -31.89 58.03 -28.14
N LYS A 545 -31.77 58.47 -26.87
CA LYS A 545 -32.85 59.16 -26.14
C LYS A 545 -32.40 60.48 -25.51
N SER A 546 -33.32 61.45 -25.38
CA SER A 546 -33.08 62.67 -24.60
C SER A 546 -32.92 62.30 -23.11
N TYR A 547 -31.93 62.90 -22.46
CA TYR A 547 -31.58 62.70 -21.05
C TYR A 547 -30.98 63.99 -20.50
N ASP A 548 -31.16 64.23 -19.20
CA ASP A 548 -30.47 65.30 -18.48
C ASP A 548 -29.58 64.71 -17.38
N VAL A 549 -28.54 65.44 -17.03
CA VAL A 549 -27.58 65.02 -16.01
C VAL A 549 -27.74 65.92 -14.79
N LEU A 550 -28.13 65.33 -13.67
CA LEU A 550 -28.09 65.97 -12.36
C LEU A 550 -26.78 65.60 -11.70
N ILE A 551 -25.96 66.61 -11.43
CA ILE A 551 -24.67 66.46 -10.75
C ILE A 551 -24.78 67.09 -9.37
N THR A 552 -24.32 66.38 -8.35
CA THR A 552 -24.14 66.94 -7.02
C THR A 552 -22.74 66.65 -6.50
N THR A 553 -22.10 67.68 -5.97
CA THR A 553 -20.79 67.60 -5.33
C THR A 553 -21.02 67.53 -3.82
N ALA A 554 -20.70 66.39 -3.21
CA ALA A 554 -20.92 66.23 -1.77
C ALA A 554 -19.86 66.97 -0.92
N TRP A 555 -18.71 67.35 -1.50
CA TRP A 555 -17.55 67.90 -0.77
C TRP A 555 -16.84 69.05 -1.49
N TYR A 556 -17.50 69.69 -2.46
CA TYR A 556 -16.93 70.81 -3.22
C TYR A 556 -17.99 71.90 -3.45
N SER A 557 -17.65 73.16 -3.16
CA SER A 557 -18.54 74.32 -3.26
C SER A 557 -18.39 75.12 -4.57
N GLY A 558 -17.61 74.63 -5.52
CA GLY A 558 -17.45 75.29 -6.82
C GLY A 558 -18.46 74.79 -7.86
N ASN A 559 -18.72 75.63 -8.85
CA ASN A 559 -19.60 75.30 -9.95
C ASN A 559 -18.93 74.25 -10.86
N VAL A 560 -19.75 73.32 -11.34
CA VAL A 560 -19.39 72.36 -12.38
C VAL A 560 -20.29 72.60 -13.57
N SER A 561 -19.70 72.62 -14.76
CA SER A 561 -20.43 72.59 -16.02
C SER A 561 -20.29 71.21 -16.66
N TYR A 562 -21.18 70.85 -17.57
CA TYR A 562 -21.03 69.63 -18.32
C TYR A 562 -21.42 69.82 -19.78
N VAL A 563 -20.77 69.05 -20.64
CA VAL A 563 -21.12 68.95 -22.06
C VAL A 563 -21.63 67.55 -22.33
N LYS A 564 -22.84 67.49 -22.89
CA LYS A 564 -23.52 66.25 -23.22
C LYS A 564 -23.21 65.83 -24.67
N ASN A 565 -22.88 64.56 -24.85
CA ASN A 565 -22.78 63.90 -26.15
C ASN A 565 -23.83 62.77 -26.24
N THR A 566 -23.95 62.16 -27.42
CA THR A 566 -24.94 61.12 -27.69
C THR A 566 -24.82 59.95 -26.69
N ASP A 567 -23.61 59.47 -26.42
CA ASP A 567 -23.35 58.27 -25.61
C ASP A 567 -22.55 58.55 -24.32
N SER A 568 -22.32 59.82 -24.01
CA SER A 568 -21.44 60.21 -22.90
C SER A 568 -21.72 61.65 -22.48
N PHE A 569 -21.24 62.01 -21.30
CA PHE A 569 -21.14 63.42 -20.93
C PHE A 569 -19.80 63.67 -20.23
N THR A 570 -19.26 64.87 -20.44
CA THR A 570 -18.00 65.29 -19.85
C THR A 570 -18.25 66.42 -18.87
N ILE A 571 -17.77 66.26 -17.65
CA ILE A 571 -17.87 67.26 -16.58
C ILE A 571 -16.59 68.10 -16.59
N TYR A 572 -16.75 69.41 -16.52
CA TYR A 572 -15.67 70.38 -16.43
C TYR A 572 -15.79 71.16 -15.12
N TRP A 573 -14.64 71.40 -14.48
CA TRP A 573 -14.54 72.24 -13.31
C TRP A 573 -14.35 73.70 -13.76
N GLU A 574 -15.22 74.63 -13.34
CA GLU A 574 -14.99 76.06 -13.60
C GLU A 574 -13.80 76.59 -12.79
N THR A 575 -13.56 75.99 -11.62
CA THR A 575 -12.35 76.16 -10.82
C THR A 575 -11.94 74.80 -10.31
N LYS A 576 -10.66 74.45 -10.46
CA LYS A 576 -10.14 73.12 -10.14
C LYS A 576 -10.16 72.89 -8.62
N PRO A 577 -10.67 71.75 -8.12
CA PRO A 577 -10.63 71.46 -6.70
C PRO A 577 -9.19 71.25 -6.24
N ASP A 578 -8.88 71.76 -5.05
CA ASP A 578 -7.57 71.71 -4.39
C ASP A 578 -7.25 70.35 -3.74
N LYS A 579 -8.25 69.45 -3.73
CA LYS A 579 -8.16 68.07 -3.23
C LYS A 579 -9.15 67.17 -3.97
N ASP A 580 -8.96 65.85 -3.84
CA ASP A 580 -9.81 64.86 -4.50
C ASP A 580 -11.29 65.07 -4.12
N ALA A 581 -12.16 65.01 -5.13
CA ALA A 581 -13.58 65.31 -4.97
C ALA A 581 -14.42 64.07 -5.28
N SER A 582 -15.32 63.72 -4.36
CA SER A 582 -16.38 62.75 -4.62
C SER A 582 -17.52 63.42 -5.40
N LEU A 583 -17.77 62.95 -6.61
CA LEU A 583 -18.86 63.43 -7.44
C LEU A 583 -19.91 62.34 -7.59
N ALA A 584 -21.18 62.71 -7.32
CA ALA A 584 -22.32 61.85 -7.58
C ALA A 584 -23.08 62.42 -8.78
N TYR A 585 -23.42 61.57 -9.74
CA TYR A 585 -24.27 61.94 -10.84
C TYR A 585 -25.48 61.01 -10.92
N MET A 586 -26.59 61.58 -11.38
CA MET A 586 -27.78 60.84 -11.74
C MET A 586 -28.23 61.27 -13.12
N VAL A 587 -28.32 60.30 -14.02
CA VAL A 587 -28.92 60.49 -15.34
C VAL A 587 -30.42 60.27 -15.20
N VAL A 588 -31.18 61.33 -15.47
CA VAL A 588 -32.63 61.33 -15.45
C VAL A 588 -33.14 61.50 -16.87
N ARG A 589 -34.26 60.83 -17.15
CA ARG A 589 -35.04 61.07 -18.36
C ARG A 589 -36.07 62.15 -18.13
#